data_AF-A0A7Y9EF58-F1
#
_entry.id   AF-A0A7Y9EF58-F1
#
_cell.length_a   1.000
_cell.length_b   1.000
_cell.length_c   1.000
_cell.angle_alpha   90.00
_cell.angle_beta   90.00
_cell.angle_gamma   90.00
#
_symmetry.space_group_name_H-M   'P 1'
#
loop_
_entity.id
_entity.type
_entity.pdbx_description
1 polymer ?
#
loop_
_entity_poly.entity_id
_entity_poly.type
_entity_poly.pdbx_seq_one_letter_code
_entity_poly.pdbx_strand_id
1 'polypeptide(L)'
;MFDVGLGEMAVLVVLALVIFGDKLPQVAGQAGRMLRQFREMANSAKADLQEGLGPEFKDFDLNDLNPKTFVRKHLFEDDETYLKNDSGIFDDEPSYATSAGLDPSEKPPFDNEAT
;
A
#
# COMPACT_ATOMS: atom_id res chain seq x y z
N MET A 1 -6.23 -20.85 -3.86
CA MET A 1 -5.26 -21.69 -3.13
C MET A 1 -4.45 -22.40 -4.18
N PHE A 2 -3.13 -22.19 -4.22
CA PHE A 2 -2.23 -22.93 -5.12
C PHE A 2 -1.71 -24.13 -4.35
N ASP A 3 -2.26 -25.30 -4.61
CA ASP A 3 -1.72 -26.56 -4.10
C ASP A 3 -0.65 -27.03 -5.09
N VAL A 4 0.62 -26.72 -4.79
CA VAL A 4 1.77 -27.04 -5.64
C VAL A 4 2.55 -28.17 -4.97
N GLY A 5 2.35 -29.39 -5.47
CA GLY A 5 3.09 -30.56 -5.03
C GLY A 5 4.41 -30.73 -5.78
N LEU A 6 5.15 -31.80 -5.43
CA LEU A 6 6.41 -32.14 -6.09
C LEU A 6 6.23 -32.43 -7.59
N GLY A 7 5.07 -32.96 -8.00
CA GLY A 7 4.76 -33.24 -9.41
C GLY A 7 4.57 -31.97 -10.22
N GLU A 8 3.83 -31.00 -9.70
CA GLU A 8 3.60 -29.69 -10.31
C GLU A 8 4.92 -28.90 -10.41
N MET A 9 5.78 -28.99 -9.39
CA MET A 9 7.13 -28.39 -9.45
C MET A 9 7.98 -28.99 -10.58
N ALA A 10 7.93 -30.30 -10.80
CA ALA A 10 8.63 -30.94 -11.91
C ALA A 10 8.11 -30.44 -13.27
N VAL A 11 6.79 -30.28 -13.43
CA VAL A 11 6.19 -29.71 -14.65
C VAL A 11 6.66 -28.28 -14.88
N LEU A 12 6.74 -27.44 -13.85
CA LEU A 12 7.25 -26.07 -13.98
C LEU A 12 8.72 -26.02 -14.38
N VAL A 13 9.55 -26.92 -13.85
CA VAL A 13 10.97 -27.02 -14.25
C VAL A 13 11.09 -27.44 -15.72
N VAL A 14 10.32 -28.43 -16.16
CA VAL A 14 10.29 -28.83 -17.57
C VAL A 14 9.82 -27.68 -18.45
N LEU A 15 8.77 -26.96 -18.05
CA LEU A 15 8.27 -25.80 -18.78
C LEU A 15 9.34 -24.70 -18.88
N ALA A 16 10.05 -24.41 -17.79
CA ALA A 16 11.14 -23.45 -17.79
C ALA A 16 12.27 -23.89 -18.74
N LEU A 17 12.62 -25.18 -18.76
CA LEU A 17 13.61 -25.71 -19.71
C LEU A 17 13.13 -25.60 -21.17
N VAL A 18 11.84 -25.82 -21.46
CA VAL A 18 11.30 -25.68 -22.82
C VAL A 18 11.28 -24.23 -23.29
N ILE A 19 10.90 -23.29 -22.41
CA ILE A 19 10.81 -21.86 -22.74
C ILE A 19 12.20 -21.23 -22.86
N PHE A 20 13.08 -21.48 -21.89
CA PHE A 20 14.37 -20.80 -21.78
C PHE A 20 15.54 -21.60 -22.38
N GLY A 21 15.44 -22.93 -22.43
CA GLY A 21 16.49 -23.82 -22.93
C GLY A 21 17.83 -23.59 -22.23
N ASP A 22 18.90 -23.53 -23.03
CA ASP A 22 20.27 -23.31 -22.56
C ASP A 22 20.50 -21.94 -21.91
N LYS A 23 19.56 -21.00 -22.07
CA LYS A 23 19.65 -19.67 -21.45
C LYS A 23 19.15 -19.65 -20.01
N LEU A 24 18.48 -20.71 -19.54
CA LEU A 24 17.99 -20.81 -18.16
C LEU A 24 19.05 -20.50 -17.09
N PRO A 25 20.28 -21.09 -17.12
CA PRO A 25 21.31 -20.76 -16.14
C PRO A 25 21.74 -19.28 -16.20
N GLN A 26 21.75 -18.68 -17.39
CA GLN A 26 22.06 -17.27 -17.55
C GLN A 26 20.97 -16.37 -16.94
N VAL A 27 19.69 -16.66 -17.21
CA VAL A 27 18.52 -15.92 -16.69
C VAL A 27 18.42 -16.08 -15.18
N ALA A 28 18.57 -17.29 -14.65
CA ALA A 28 18.58 -17.55 -13.21
C ALA A 28 19.71 -16.76 -12.51
N GLY A 29 20.90 -16.73 -13.11
CA GLY A 29 22.01 -15.93 -12.60
C GLY A 29 21.73 -14.42 -12.62
N GLN A 30 21.04 -13.90 -13.64
CA GLN A 30 20.62 -12.50 -13.70
C GLN A 30 19.57 -12.18 -12.62
N ALA A 31 18.55 -13.02 -12.47
CA ALA A 31 17.53 -12.87 -11.44
C ALA A 31 18.13 -12.91 -10.03
N GLY A 32 19.08 -13.81 -9.77
CA GLY A 32 19.78 -13.88 -8.49
C GLY A 32 20.60 -12.62 -8.19
N ARG A 33 21.28 -12.05 -9.19
CA ARG A 33 22.01 -10.78 -9.03
C ARG A 33 21.06 -9.61 -8.76
N MET A 34 19.94 -9.54 -9.48
CA MET A 34 18.91 -8.53 -9.27
C MET A 34 18.30 -8.62 -7.87
N LEU A 35 17.99 -9.84 -7.41
CA LEU A 35 17.46 -10.07 -6.06
C LEU A 35 18.46 -9.63 -4.98
N ARG A 36 19.75 -9.90 -5.17
CA ARG A 36 20.80 -9.45 -4.26
C ARG A 36 20.88 -7.92 -4.20
N GLN A 37 20.91 -7.25 -5.35
CA GLN A 37 20.91 -5.79 -5.41
C GLN A 37 19.67 -5.19 -4.77
N PHE A 38 18.50 -5.77 -5.02
CA PHE A 38 17.26 -5.33 -4.38
C PHE A 38 17.32 -5.48 -2.86
N ARG A 39 17.86 -6.60 -2.36
CA ARG A 39 18.06 -6.80 -0.91
C ARG A 39 19.04 -5.79 -0.32
N GLU A 40 20.16 -5.51 -1.00
CA GLU A 40 21.14 -4.51 -0.58
C GLU A 40 20.49 -3.11 -0.53
N MET A 41 19.76 -2.71 -1.57
CA MET A 41 19.02 -1.45 -1.63
C MET A 41 17.97 -1.33 -0.53
N ALA A 42 17.19 -2.38 -0.27
CA ALA A 42 16.18 -2.40 0.78
C ALA A 42 16.81 -2.26 2.19
N ASN A 43 17.96 -2.90 2.42
CA ASN A 43 18.69 -2.77 3.67
C ASN A 43 19.29 -1.37 3.85
N SER A 44 19.86 -0.77 2.79
CA SER A 44 20.38 0.60 2.82
C SER A 44 19.28 1.60 3.11
N ALA A 45 18.15 1.53 2.40
CA ALA A 45 17.00 2.37 2.66
C ALA A 45 16.50 2.19 4.11
N LYS A 46 16.47 0.95 4.63
CA LYS A 46 16.13 0.72 6.04
C LYS A 46 17.11 1.40 7.00
N ALA A 47 18.41 1.35 6.71
CA ALA A 47 19.42 2.03 7.52
C ALA A 47 19.24 3.56 7.50
N ASP A 48 19.05 4.15 6.32
CA ASP A 48 18.84 5.59 6.14
C ASP A 48 17.58 6.07 6.90
N LEU A 49 16.51 5.29 6.87
CA LEU A 49 15.26 5.55 7.61
C LEU A 49 15.47 5.48 9.13
N GLN A 50 16.28 4.53 9.61
CA GLN A 50 16.59 4.40 11.04
C GLN A 50 17.50 5.54 11.55
N GLU A 51 18.41 6.03 10.72
CA GLU A 51 19.31 7.14 11.05
C GLU A 51 18.59 8.49 11.03
N GLY A 52 17.70 8.72 10.05
CA GLY A 52 17.02 9.99 9.85
C GLY A 52 15.81 10.24 10.76
N LEU A 53 15.12 9.18 11.19
CA LEU A 53 13.87 9.30 11.96
C LEU A 53 14.01 8.92 13.44
N GLY A 54 15.20 8.54 13.90
CA GLY A 54 15.46 8.23 15.30
C GLY A 54 15.00 6.82 15.74
N PRO A 55 15.28 6.45 17.01
CA PRO A 55 15.05 5.10 17.54
C PRO A 55 13.58 4.66 17.54
N GLU A 56 12.64 5.59 17.35
CA GLU A 56 11.20 5.32 17.22
C GLU A 56 10.80 4.54 15.95
N PHE A 57 11.67 4.47 14.92
CA PHE A 57 11.48 3.62 13.73
C PHE A 57 12.34 2.35 13.73
N LYS A 58 13.14 2.15 14.79
CA LYS A 58 14.00 0.97 14.96
C LYS A 58 13.19 -0.32 15.13
N ASP A 59 11.95 -0.19 15.60
CA ASP A 59 11.01 -1.28 15.84
C ASP A 59 10.12 -1.63 14.63
N PHE A 60 10.39 -1.07 13.44
CA PHE A 60 9.81 -1.59 12.19
C PHE A 60 10.34 -3.01 11.90
N ASP A 61 9.62 -4.00 12.44
CA ASP A 61 9.82 -5.41 12.18
C ASP A 61 9.31 -5.72 10.76
N LEU A 62 10.17 -6.32 9.93
CA LEU A 62 9.85 -6.71 8.56
C LEU A 62 8.67 -7.72 8.51
N ASN A 63 8.34 -8.34 9.64
CA ASN A 63 7.19 -9.22 9.80
C ASN A 63 5.84 -8.47 9.86
N ASP A 64 5.84 -7.19 10.24
CA ASP A 64 4.63 -6.34 10.29
C ASP A 64 4.29 -5.73 8.91
N LEU A 65 5.21 -5.83 7.95
CA LEU A 65 5.02 -5.47 6.53
C LEU A 65 4.20 -6.50 5.72
N ASN A 66 3.50 -7.43 6.38
CA ASN A 66 2.39 -8.08 5.71
C ASN A 66 1.33 -7.00 5.44
N PRO A 67 0.94 -6.70 4.19
CA PRO A 67 0.06 -5.57 3.89
C PRO A 67 -1.28 -5.68 4.63
N LYS A 68 -1.72 -6.91 4.94
CA LYS A 68 -2.90 -7.16 5.77
C LYS A 68 -2.71 -6.77 7.24
N THR A 69 -1.51 -6.94 7.79
CA THR A 69 -1.19 -6.63 9.19
C THR A 69 -0.87 -5.15 9.34
N PHE A 70 -0.14 -4.55 8.39
CA PHE A 70 0.13 -3.11 8.34
C PHE A 70 -1.15 -2.27 8.21
N VAL A 71 -2.04 -2.61 7.27
CA VAL A 71 -3.34 -1.94 7.11
C VAL A 71 -4.22 -2.18 8.33
N ARG A 72 -4.19 -3.37 8.92
CA ARG A 72 -4.89 -3.62 10.18
C ARG A 72 -4.35 -2.70 11.28
N LYS A 73 -3.05 -2.64 11.49
CA LYS A 73 -2.47 -1.83 12.54
C LYS A 73 -2.82 -0.34 12.36
N HIS A 74 -2.61 0.23 11.17
CA HIS A 74 -2.96 1.64 10.93
C HIS A 74 -4.46 1.94 10.96
N LEU A 75 -5.33 1.07 10.44
CA LEU A 75 -6.78 1.34 10.47
C LEU A 75 -7.41 1.08 11.85
N PHE A 76 -6.97 0.03 12.56
CA PHE A 76 -7.56 -0.32 13.86
C PHE A 76 -6.94 0.45 15.04
N GLU A 77 -5.68 0.91 14.96
CA GLU A 77 -5.10 1.84 15.95
C GLU A 77 -5.71 3.25 15.83
N ASP A 78 -6.03 3.69 14.61
CA ASP A 78 -6.79 4.94 14.42
C ASP A 78 -8.22 4.76 14.96
N ASP A 79 -8.93 3.69 14.59
CA ASP A 79 -10.31 3.44 15.04
C ASP A 79 -10.45 3.30 16.56
N GLU A 80 -9.51 2.70 17.29
CA GLU A 80 -9.65 2.61 18.77
C GLU A 80 -9.51 3.95 19.48
N THR A 81 -8.86 4.94 18.85
CA THR A 81 -8.78 6.32 19.32
C THR A 81 -10.08 7.08 19.01
N TYR A 82 -10.73 6.78 17.88
CA TYR A 82 -12.03 7.36 17.50
C TYR A 82 -13.21 6.74 18.25
N LEU A 83 -13.25 5.42 18.41
CA LEU A 83 -14.35 4.70 19.06
C LEU A 83 -14.42 4.93 20.58
N LYS A 84 -13.31 5.35 21.21
CA LYS A 84 -13.30 5.70 22.64
C LYS A 84 -13.78 7.12 22.93
N ASN A 85 -13.83 7.98 21.91
CA ASN A 85 -14.37 9.34 21.98
C ASN A 85 -15.83 9.44 21.50
N ASP A 86 -16.41 8.34 20.99
CA ASP A 86 -17.77 8.32 20.45
C ASP A 86 -18.85 8.16 21.54
N SER A 87 -18.84 9.07 22.52
CA SER A 87 -19.99 9.29 23.41
C SER A 87 -20.47 10.74 23.44
N GLY A 88 -20.16 11.55 22.41
CA GLY A 88 -20.79 12.87 22.33
C GLY A 88 -20.37 13.85 21.24
N ILE A 89 -19.85 13.45 20.08
CA ILE A 89 -19.44 14.43 19.04
C ILE A 89 -19.73 13.92 17.62
N PHE A 90 -21.00 13.70 17.28
CA PHE A 90 -21.43 13.66 15.89
C PHE A 90 -22.72 14.48 15.71
N ASP A 91 -22.57 15.79 15.84
CA ASP A 91 -23.55 16.81 15.39
C ASP A 91 -22.85 17.83 14.46
N ASP A 92 -21.91 17.35 13.62
CA ASP A 92 -21.37 18.16 12.52
C ASP A 92 -21.60 17.37 11.23
N GLU A 93 -22.84 17.43 10.75
CA GLU A 93 -23.18 17.06 9.37
C GLU A 93 -22.70 18.20 8.47
N PRO A 94 -21.65 18.03 7.66
CA PRO A 94 -21.29 19.04 6.68
C PRO A 94 -22.44 19.12 5.67
N SER A 95 -23.19 20.22 5.74
CA SER A 95 -24.21 20.55 4.76
C SER A 95 -23.48 20.92 3.47
N TYR A 96 -23.08 19.91 2.70
CA TYR A 96 -22.80 20.12 1.29
C TYR A 96 -24.12 20.63 0.72
N ALA A 97 -24.22 21.93 0.51
CA ALA A 97 -25.30 22.52 -0.23
C ALA A 97 -25.29 21.83 -1.59
N THR A 98 -26.17 20.85 -1.74
CA THR A 98 -26.58 20.32 -3.03
C THR A 98 -26.86 21.56 -3.86
N SER A 99 -26.00 21.84 -4.84
CA SER A 99 -26.28 22.84 -5.85
C SER A 99 -27.47 22.30 -6.65
N ALA A 100 -28.67 22.46 -6.08
CA ALA A 100 -29.91 22.34 -6.80
C ALA A 100 -29.76 23.31 -7.96
N GLY A 101 -29.67 22.78 -9.16
CA GLY A 101 -29.61 23.59 -10.36
C GLY A 101 -30.76 24.59 -10.30
N LEU A 102 -30.44 25.87 -10.46
CA LEU A 102 -31.44 26.93 -10.46
C LEU A 102 -32.52 26.60 -11.49
N ASP A 103 -33.79 26.75 -11.11
CA ASP A 103 -34.88 26.56 -12.06
C ASP A 103 -34.71 27.58 -13.21
N PRO A 104 -35.06 27.26 -14.47
CA PRO A 104 -34.75 28.09 -15.64
C PRO A 104 -35.30 29.52 -15.61
N SER A 105 -36.20 29.82 -14.67
CA SER A 105 -36.82 31.13 -14.47
C SER A 105 -36.28 31.89 -13.24
N GLU A 106 -35.31 31.33 -12.53
CA GLU A 106 -34.71 31.93 -11.34
C GLU A 106 -33.42 32.68 -11.69
N LYS A 107 -33.31 33.93 -11.22
CA LYS A 107 -32.15 34.76 -11.50
C LYS A 107 -31.04 34.42 -10.50
N PRO A 108 -29.83 34.07 -10.96
CA PRO A 108 -28.75 33.72 -10.04
C PRO A 108 -28.40 34.89 -9.12
N PRO A 109 -27.95 34.60 -7.88
CA PRO A 109 -27.59 35.65 -6.92
C PRO A 109 -26.43 36.49 -7.47
N PHE A 110 -26.48 37.81 -7.21
CA PHE A 110 -25.39 38.71 -7.58
C PHE A 110 -24.20 38.51 -6.65
N ASP A 111 -23.03 38.30 -7.24
CA ASP A 111 -21.75 38.24 -6.53
C ASP A 111 -21.21 39.65 -6.34
N ASN A 112 -21.11 40.06 -5.07
CA ASN A 112 -20.65 41.36 -4.62
C ASN A 112 -19.12 41.43 -4.42
N GLU A 113 -18.39 40.34 -4.61
CA GLU A 113 -16.92 40.30 -4.48
C GLU A 113 -16.18 40.47 -5.81
N ALA A 114 -16.89 40.58 -6.94
CA ALA A 114 -16.29 40.90 -8.23
C ALA A 114 -15.99 42.41 -8.35
N THR A 115 -14.80 42.86 -7.91
CA THR A 115 -14.21 44.19 -8.20
C THR A 115 -12.74 44.07 -8.57
#